data_AF-A0A183B037-F1
#
_entry.id   AF-A0A183B037-F1
#
_cell.length_a   1.000
_cell.length_b   1.000
_cell.length_c   1.000
_cell.angle_alpha   90.00
_cell.angle_beta   90.00
_cell.angle_gamma   90.00
#
_symmetry.space_group_name_H-M   'P 1'
#
loop_
_entity.id
_entity.type
_entity.pdbx_description
1 polymer ?
#
loop_
_entity_poly.entity_id
_entity_poly.type
_entity_poly.pdbx_seq_one_letter_code
_entity_poly.pdbx_strand_id
1 'polypeptide(L)'
;MVYSIIYILFRFDYAIDPEQLNYLKLLSNQASQKVILRCEGNSETRLQSLLADDDTILARNGSRRRFLVRKDDCGSATSGETVAFISGRPSLLPIRDVQVQLRPESRFHVQLGEACFSQ
;
A
#
# COMPACT_ATOMS: atom_id res chain seq x y z
N MET A 1 -24.27 -17.00 -8.57
CA MET A 1 -23.43 -15.84 -8.96
C MET A 1 -23.34 -14.93 -7.75
N VAL A 2 -22.28 -15.05 -6.96
CA VAL A 2 -22.12 -14.24 -5.74
C VAL A 2 -21.29 -13.02 -6.11
N TYR A 3 -21.97 -11.89 -6.30
CA TYR A 3 -21.31 -10.60 -6.34
C TYR A 3 -20.98 -10.19 -4.92
N SER A 4 -19.76 -10.50 -4.47
CA SER A 4 -19.22 -9.87 -3.26
C SER A 4 -18.50 -8.61 -3.67
N ILE A 5 -19.28 -7.57 -3.97
CA ILE A 5 -18.77 -6.21 -4.08
C ILE A 5 -18.72 -5.68 -2.65
N ILE A 6 -17.60 -5.93 -1.97
CA ILE A 6 -17.26 -5.25 -0.72
C ILE A 6 -16.47 -4.01 -1.11
N TYR A 7 -17.16 -2.92 -1.45
CA TYR A 7 -16.55 -1.59 -1.43
C TYR A 7 -16.45 -1.16 0.03
N ILE A 8 -15.44 -1.63 0.74
CA ILE A 8 -14.98 -0.89 1.92
C ILE A 8 -14.11 0.23 1.36
N LEU A 9 -14.65 1.45 1.31
CA LEU A 9 -13.86 2.67 1.09
C LEU A 9 -12.93 2.86 2.29
N PHE A 10 -11.81 2.13 2.33
CA PHE A 10 -10.80 2.24 3.37
C PHE A 10 -9.76 3.25 2.91
N ARG A 11 -10.08 4.54 3.04
CA ARG A 11 -9.09 5.59 2.84
C ARG A 11 -8.27 5.74 4.11
N PHE A 12 -6.94 5.74 3.99
CA PHE A 12 -6.07 5.99 5.13
C PHE A 12 -6.07 7.47 5.48
N ASP A 13 -6.36 7.76 6.75
CA ASP A 13 -6.27 9.09 7.31
C ASP A 13 -4.90 9.31 7.96
N TYR A 14 -4.32 10.47 7.70
CA TYR A 14 -3.03 10.89 8.24
C TYR A 14 -3.23 12.06 9.19
N ALA A 15 -2.49 12.08 10.31
CA ALA A 15 -2.63 13.09 11.35
C ALA A 15 -2.10 14.49 10.97
N ILE A 16 -1.58 14.67 9.76
CA ILE A 16 -1.03 15.93 9.27
C ILE A 16 -2.07 16.69 8.45
N ASP A 17 -2.15 18.01 8.64
CA ASP A 17 -3.00 18.87 7.84
C ASP A 17 -2.59 18.83 6.35
N PRO A 18 -3.54 18.82 5.40
CA PRO A 18 -3.23 18.77 3.97
C PRO A 18 -2.30 19.89 3.48
N GLU A 19 -2.43 21.10 4.05
CA GLU A 19 -1.57 22.23 3.70
C GLU A 19 -0.13 22.03 4.16
N GLN A 20 0.07 21.53 5.37
CA GLN A 20 1.40 21.22 5.91
C GLN A 20 2.05 20.11 5.09
N LEU A 21 1.29 19.08 4.72
CA LEU A 21 1.76 17.99 3.88
C LEU A 21 2.18 18.49 2.49
N ASN A 22 1.42 19.40 1.89
CA ASN A 22 1.78 20.00 0.59
C ASN A 22 3.07 20.80 0.66
N TYR A 23 3.27 21.57 1.73
CA TYR A 23 4.53 22.27 1.95
C TYR A 23 5.72 21.30 2.09
N LEU A 24 5.53 20.21 2.83
CA LEU A 24 6.53 19.15 3.02
C LEU A 24 6.92 18.49 1.68
N LYS A 25 5.94 18.24 0.81
CA LYS A 25 6.16 17.71 -0.54
C LYS A 25 6.97 18.66 -1.42
N LEU A 26 6.71 19.97 -1.34
CA LEU A 26 7.42 20.99 -2.12
C LEU A 26 8.89 21.13 -1.70
N LEU A 27 9.18 20.95 -0.41
CA LEU A 27 10.54 21.05 0.14
C LEU A 27 11.38 19.78 -0.02
N SER A 28 10.80 18.70 -0.50
CA SER A 28 11.44 17.39 -0.56
C SER A 28 11.69 17.01 -2.02
N ASN A 29 12.77 16.26 -2.29
CA ASN A 29 12.99 15.68 -3.62
C ASN A 29 12.67 14.18 -3.65
N GLN A 30 12.56 13.56 -2.48
CA GLN A 30 12.32 12.14 -2.32
C GLN A 30 11.33 11.89 -1.18
N ALA A 31 10.52 10.85 -1.34
CA ALA A 31 9.70 10.32 -0.28
C ALA A 31 9.76 8.79 -0.27
N SER A 32 9.53 8.20 0.90
CA SER A 32 9.44 6.75 1.08
C SER A 32 8.39 6.34 2.09
N GLN A 33 7.78 5.18 1.88
CA GLN A 33 6.81 4.59 2.79
C GLN A 33 6.84 3.07 2.70
N LYS A 34 6.49 2.42 3.81
CA LYS A 34 6.36 0.96 3.91
C LYS A 34 4.89 0.58 4.10
N VAL A 35 4.43 -0.44 3.38
CA VAL A 35 3.13 -1.08 3.58
C VAL A 35 3.37 -2.54 3.92
N ILE A 36 2.73 -2.99 4.99
CA ILE A 36 2.84 -4.36 5.49
C ILE A 36 1.47 -5.02 5.37
N LEU A 37 1.42 -6.14 4.67
CA LEU A 37 0.27 -7.03 4.62
C LEU A 37 0.58 -8.26 5.45
N ARG A 38 -0.19 -8.51 6.50
CA ARG A 38 -0.15 -9.75 7.27
C ARG A 38 -1.32 -10.63 6.87
N CYS A 39 -1.07 -11.91 6.71
CA CYS A 39 -2.07 -12.91 6.33
C CYS A 39 -2.04 -14.07 7.32
N GLU A 40 -3.22 -14.61 7.60
CA GLU A 40 -3.41 -15.76 8.47
C GLU A 40 -4.44 -16.73 7.87
N GLY A 41 -4.15 -18.03 7.96
CA GLY A 41 -4.97 -19.09 7.37
C GLY A 41 -4.61 -19.38 5.90
N ASN A 42 -5.07 -20.52 5.36
CA ASN A 42 -4.83 -21.03 3.99
C ASN A 42 -5.23 -20.03 2.89
N SER A 43 -4.51 -18.92 2.77
CA SER A 43 -4.89 -17.77 1.98
C SER A 43 -3.70 -17.32 1.17
N GLU A 44 -3.80 -17.49 -0.14
CA GLU A 44 -2.90 -16.85 -1.11
C GLU A 44 -3.27 -15.36 -1.25
N THR A 45 -3.23 -14.64 -0.13
CA THR A 45 -3.59 -13.22 -0.08
C THR A 45 -2.45 -12.42 -0.68
N ARG A 46 -2.75 -11.59 -1.69
CA ARG A 46 -1.69 -10.85 -2.40
C ARG A 46 -1.99 -9.37 -2.47
N LEU A 47 -0.98 -8.57 -2.13
CA LEU A 47 -0.98 -7.13 -2.39
C LEU A 47 -0.88 -6.89 -3.90
N GLN A 48 -1.94 -6.31 -4.49
CA GLN A 48 -2.06 -6.15 -5.93
C GLN A 48 -1.62 -4.75 -6.38
N SER A 49 -2.19 -3.73 -5.75
CA SER A 49 -2.04 -2.32 -6.13
C SER A 49 -2.11 -1.42 -4.90
N LEU A 50 -1.51 -0.24 -5.01
CA LEU A 50 -1.61 0.83 -4.02
C LEU A 50 -2.06 2.11 -4.73
N LEU A 51 -2.90 2.90 -4.07
CA LEU A 51 -3.30 4.22 -4.55
C LEU A 51 -2.39 5.28 -3.91
N ALA A 52 -1.62 5.96 -4.73
CA ALA A 52 -0.79 7.09 -4.33
C ALA A 52 -1.62 8.34 -4.00
N ASP A 53 -0.97 9.36 -3.44
CA ASP A 53 -1.62 10.64 -3.14
C ASP A 53 -2.10 11.38 -4.40
N ASP A 54 -1.29 11.38 -5.46
CA ASP A 54 -1.59 11.99 -6.77
C ASP A 54 -2.51 11.13 -7.68
N ASP A 55 -3.29 10.22 -7.08
CA ASP A 55 -4.17 9.25 -7.75
C ASP A 55 -3.44 8.26 -8.67
N THR A 56 -2.11 8.19 -8.63
CA THR A 56 -1.34 7.17 -9.36
C THR A 56 -1.57 5.78 -8.74
N ILE A 57 -1.93 4.81 -9.58
CA ILE A 57 -1.93 3.40 -9.18
C ILE A 57 -0.52 2.82 -9.29
N LEU A 58 0.02 2.36 -8.16
CA LEU A 58 1.27 1.62 -8.09
C LEU A 58 0.94 0.13 -8.10
N ALA A 59 1.25 -0.55 -9.21
CA ALA A 59 0.95 -1.97 -9.39
C ALA A 59 2.16 -2.84 -9.06
N ARG A 60 1.93 -4.03 -8.48
CA ARG A 60 3.01 -4.99 -8.17
C ARG A 60 3.93 -5.29 -9.35
N ASN A 61 3.35 -5.50 -10.54
CA ASN A 61 4.06 -5.86 -11.77
C ASN A 61 4.08 -4.72 -12.81
N GLY A 62 3.94 -3.46 -12.38
CA GLY A 62 3.97 -2.30 -13.29
C GLY A 62 5.37 -2.01 -13.85
N SER A 63 5.48 -1.61 -15.12
CA SER A 63 6.76 -1.33 -15.77
C SER A 63 7.43 -0.04 -15.27
N ARG A 64 6.64 1.01 -14.99
CA ARG A 64 7.14 2.33 -14.52
C ARG A 64 6.58 2.77 -13.16
N ARG A 65 5.40 2.27 -12.78
CA ARG A 65 4.67 2.65 -11.57
C ARG A 65 4.44 1.41 -10.73
N ARG A 66 5.47 1.02 -9.97
CA ARG A 66 5.47 -0.18 -9.13
C ARG A 66 6.00 0.09 -7.75
N PHE A 67 5.47 -0.64 -6.78
CA PHE A 67 6.09 -0.78 -5.47
C PHE A 67 7.06 -1.97 -5.48
N LEU A 68 8.05 -1.95 -4.60
CA LEU A 68 9.04 -3.00 -4.49
C LEU A 68 8.71 -3.93 -3.32
N VAL A 69 8.51 -5.21 -3.59
CA VAL A 69 8.25 -6.21 -2.57
C VAL A 69 9.58 -6.72 -2.03
N ARG A 70 9.86 -6.48 -0.75
CA ARG A 70 11.10 -6.95 -0.08
C ARG A 70 10.94 -8.34 0.52
N LYS A 71 9.72 -8.70 0.89
CA LYS A 71 9.35 -9.97 1.53
C LYS A 71 7.93 -10.33 1.09
N ASP A 72 7.65 -11.59 0.78
CA ASP A 72 6.34 -12.02 0.25
C ASP A 72 5.92 -13.41 0.73
N ASP A 73 5.66 -13.54 2.03
CA ASP A 73 5.25 -14.83 2.59
C ASP A 73 3.78 -15.14 2.26
N CYS A 74 2.91 -14.12 2.19
CA CYS A 74 1.48 -14.30 1.92
C CYS A 74 1.16 -14.84 0.51
N GLY A 75 2.13 -14.76 -0.40
CA GLY A 75 2.01 -15.36 -1.73
C GLY A 75 2.25 -16.86 -1.78
N SER A 76 2.84 -17.44 -0.72
CA SER A 76 3.41 -18.80 -0.74
C SER A 76 3.08 -19.64 0.51
N ALA A 77 2.79 -19.01 1.66
CA ALA A 77 2.57 -19.66 2.94
C ALA A 77 1.15 -19.44 3.46
N THR A 78 0.74 -20.30 4.40
CA THR A 78 -0.55 -20.24 5.10
C THR A 78 -0.62 -19.13 6.15
N SER A 79 0.51 -18.50 6.47
CA SER A 79 0.57 -17.32 7.31
C SER A 79 1.90 -16.63 7.09
N GLY A 80 1.91 -15.32 7.22
CA GLY A 80 3.15 -14.56 7.14
C GLY A 80 2.92 -13.10 6.84
N GLU A 81 3.97 -12.49 6.27
CA GLU A 81 4.02 -11.08 6.00
C GLU A 81 4.54 -10.80 4.58
N THR A 82 3.85 -9.90 3.88
CA THR A 82 4.34 -9.27 2.67
C THR A 82 4.69 -7.81 2.97
N VAL A 83 5.93 -7.42 2.68
CA VAL A 83 6.43 -6.06 2.92
C VAL A 83 6.66 -5.37 1.59
N ALA A 84 5.86 -4.35 1.31
CA ALA A 84 6.00 -3.48 0.15
C ALA A 84 6.67 -2.16 0.54
N PHE A 85 7.66 -1.75 -0.25
CA PHE A 85 8.38 -0.51 -0.10
C PHE A 85 8.12 0.38 -1.31
N ILE A 86 7.76 1.63 -1.03
CA ILE A 86 7.49 2.66 -2.02
C ILE A 86 8.53 3.74 -1.81
N SER A 87 9.23 4.12 -2.88
CA SER A 87 10.15 5.25 -2.88
C SER A 87 10.10 5.95 -4.22
N GLY A 88 10.13 7.28 -4.21
CA GLY A 88 10.07 8.08 -5.42
C GLY A 88 9.79 9.54 -5.12
N ARG A 89 9.01 10.16 -6.01
CA ARG A 89 8.63 11.56 -5.91
C ARG A 89 7.72 11.80 -4.70
N PRO A 90 7.83 12.94 -3.99
CA PRO A 90 6.96 13.29 -2.88
C PRO A 90 5.46 13.31 -3.21
N SER A 91 5.09 13.62 -4.46
CA SER A 91 3.69 13.61 -4.90
C SER A 91 3.01 12.23 -4.81
N LEU A 92 3.78 11.15 -4.77
CA LEU A 92 3.23 9.79 -4.70
C LEU A 92 2.78 9.40 -3.29
N LEU A 93 3.26 10.09 -2.26
CA LEU A 93 3.06 9.71 -0.87
C LEU A 93 2.31 10.81 -0.11
N PRO A 94 1.51 10.46 0.90
CA PRO A 94 1.33 9.11 1.45
C PRO A 94 0.37 8.23 0.65
N ILE A 95 0.43 6.91 0.86
CA ILE A 95 -0.49 5.94 0.24
C ILE A 95 -1.91 6.12 0.80
N ARG A 96 -2.89 6.30 -0.09
CA ARG A 96 -4.29 6.59 0.29
C ARG A 96 -5.16 5.35 0.43
N ASP A 97 -4.87 4.29 -0.32
CA ASP A 97 -5.66 3.06 -0.32
C ASP A 97 -4.81 1.86 -0.81
N VAL A 98 -5.24 0.64 -0.49
CA VAL A 98 -4.56 -0.61 -0.79
C VAL A 98 -5.56 -1.59 -1.41
N GLN A 99 -5.21 -2.13 -2.58
CA GLN A 99 -5.96 -3.20 -3.21
C GLN A 99 -5.30 -4.55 -2.91
N VAL A 100 -6.05 -5.42 -2.24
CA VAL A 100 -5.63 -6.78 -1.90
C VAL A 100 -6.49 -7.77 -2.68
N GLN A 101 -5.83 -8.74 -3.32
CA GLN A 101 -6.50 -9.90 -3.89
C GLN A 101 -6.75 -10.93 -2.78
N LEU A 102 -8.03 -11.24 -2.56
CA LEU A 102 -8.51 -12.12 -1.49
C LEU A 102 -8.96 -13.47 -2.05
N ARG A 103 -8.81 -14.52 -1.24
CA ARG A 103 -9.49 -15.82 -1.42
C ARG A 103 -10.60 -15.97 -0.38
N PRO A 104 -11.61 -16.82 -0.60
CA PRO A 104 -12.63 -17.07 0.41
C PRO A 104 -11.99 -17.47 1.76
N GLU A 105 -12.51 -16.94 2.85
CA GLU A 105 -12.07 -17.19 4.24
C GLU A 105 -10.66 -16.64 4.62
N SER A 106 -10.01 -15.86 3.76
CA SER A 106 -8.73 -15.24 4.09
C SER A 106 -8.88 -14.16 5.18
N ARG A 107 -8.13 -14.29 6.27
CA ARG A 107 -7.96 -13.23 7.27
C ARG A 107 -6.66 -12.48 6.98
N PHE A 108 -6.75 -11.17 6.93
CA PHE A 108 -5.60 -10.33 6.65
C PHE A 108 -5.69 -9.02 7.42
N HIS A 109 -4.53 -8.41 7.62
CA HIS A 109 -4.38 -7.11 8.23
C HIS A 109 -3.38 -6.29 7.43
N VAL A 110 -3.72 -5.04 7.15
CA VAL A 110 -2.82 -4.10 6.49
C VAL A 110 -2.36 -3.07 7.51
N GLN A 111 -1.04 -2.94 7.64
CA GLN A 111 -0.39 -1.94 8.47
C GLN A 111 0.41 -0.98 7.59
N LEU A 112 0.19 0.32 7.76
CA LEU A 112 1.00 1.35 7.14
C LEU A 112 2.14 1.78 8.06
N GLY A 113 3.32 1.91 7.46
CA GLY A 113 4.41 2.67 8.04
C GLY A 113 4.25 4.16 7.78
N GLU A 114 5.07 4.94 8.47
CA GLU A 114 5.17 6.39 8.30
C GLU A 114 5.62 6.74 6.87
N ALA A 115 5.12 7.86 6.36
CA ALA A 115 5.60 8.45 5.13
C ALA A 115 6.74 9.42 5.46
N CYS A 116 7.95 9.10 5.01
CA CYS A 116 9.15 9.89 5.21
C CYS A 116 9.44 10.74 3.99
N PHE A 117 9.79 12.00 4.19
CA PHE A 117 10.12 12.97 3.15
C PHE A 117 11.53 13.51 3.38
N SER A 118 12.35 13.60 2.33
CA SER A 118 13.76 14.01 2.42
C SER A 118 14.20 14.88 1.22
N GLN A 119 15.33 15.57 1.42
CA GLN A 119 16.04 16.36 0.42
C GLN A 119 17.24 15.60 -0.16
#